data_AF-A0A4U7KS91-F1
#
_entry.id   AF-A0A4U7KS91-F1
#
_cell.length_a   1.000
_cell.length_b   1.000
_cell.length_c   1.000
_cell.angle_alpha   90.00
_cell.angle_beta   90.00
_cell.angle_gamma   90.00
#
_symmetry.space_group_name_H-M   'P 1'
#
loop_
_entity.id
_entity.type
_entity.pdbx_description
1 polymer ?
#
loop_
_entity_poly.entity_id
_entity_poly.type
_entity_poly.pdbx_seq_one_letter_code
_entity_poly.pdbx_strand_id
1 'polypeptide(L)'
;MQKHMLTEDIDSSMRAIISGARIEYDLKVLSYELAPETLAALVKQRLRWSQGWTQVAFRHAIPSIRRGAYSDNNSWRSRVGLFQLLLYREFYFYVNSQLVFMLASGICYNIPTQGLQRYFQDFGGYALSMFALAVNLICLGLTVCIQARNRSHFTQMGGVVYFALCTPIWYSVTSLMAIFCHFREFIKFEKWNPTARTSANSKNNTSTANSNVTSKAPSVRNA
;
A
#
# COMPACT_ATOMS: atom_id res chain seq x y z
N MET A 1 -4.26 8.07 22.83
CA MET A 1 -3.85 8.02 21.41
C MET A 1 -2.51 8.73 21.28
N GLN A 2 -1.52 8.13 20.63
CA GLN A 2 -0.19 8.74 20.48
C GLN A 2 -0.17 9.68 19.27
N LYS A 3 0.07 10.98 19.49
CA LYS A 3 -0.08 12.04 18.47
C LYS A 3 0.95 11.97 17.33
N HIS A 4 2.06 11.26 17.53
CA HIS A 4 3.19 11.15 16.60
C HIS A 4 3.13 9.92 15.69
N MET A 5 2.17 9.01 15.90
CA MET A 5 2.01 7.82 15.06
C MET A 5 1.22 8.17 13.79
N LEU A 6 1.79 7.91 12.62
CA LEU A 6 1.13 8.16 11.32
C LEU A 6 0.07 7.11 10.96
N THR A 7 -0.01 6.02 11.74
CA THR A 7 -1.00 4.94 11.69
C THR A 7 -1.43 4.59 13.12
N GLU A 8 -2.26 5.45 13.74
CA GLU A 8 -2.66 5.27 15.15
C GLU A 8 -3.49 3.99 15.40
N ASP A 9 -4.21 3.53 14.38
CA ASP A 9 -5.01 2.32 14.34
C ASP A 9 -4.14 1.07 14.54
N ILE A 10 -3.08 0.93 13.75
CA ILE A 10 -2.13 -0.19 13.86
C ILE A 10 -1.34 -0.10 15.17
N ASP A 11 -0.93 1.11 15.58
CA ASP A 11 -0.28 1.31 16.90
C ASP A 11 -1.16 0.81 18.04
N SER A 12 -2.45 1.17 18.03
CA SER A 12 -3.40 0.74 19.04
C SER A 12 -3.62 -0.78 19.04
N SER A 13 -3.68 -1.39 17.85
CA SER A 13 -3.80 -2.84 17.68
C SER A 13 -2.59 -3.59 18.24
N MET A 14 -1.37 -3.10 17.98
CA MET A 14 -0.16 -3.72 18.52
C MET A 14 -0.06 -3.57 20.04
N ARG A 15 -0.44 -2.41 20.60
CA ARG A 15 -0.52 -2.23 22.06
C ARG A 15 -1.52 -3.18 22.70
N ALA A 16 -2.67 -3.41 22.06
CA ALA A 16 -3.67 -4.36 22.53
C ALA A 16 -3.12 -5.81 22.52
N ILE A 17 -2.43 -6.22 21.45
CA ILE A 17 -1.75 -7.53 21.37
C ILE A 17 -0.72 -7.67 22.51
N ILE A 18 0.11 -6.64 22.71
CA ILE A 18 1.15 -6.64 23.75
C ILE A 18 0.54 -6.74 25.15
N SER A 19 -0.60 -6.08 25.40
CA SER A 19 -1.33 -6.17 26.66
C SER A 19 -2.09 -7.48 26.85
N GLY A 20 -2.07 -8.39 25.87
CA GLY A 20 -2.73 -9.69 25.92
C GLY A 20 -4.19 -9.70 25.50
N ALA A 21 -4.67 -8.63 24.86
CA ALA A 21 -5.99 -8.64 24.23
C ALA A 21 -6.00 -9.57 23.01
N ARG A 22 -7.16 -10.18 22.74
CA ARG A 22 -7.38 -11.04 21.59
C ARG A 22 -8.10 -10.26 20.49
N ILE A 23 -7.52 -10.24 19.30
CA ILE A 23 -8.13 -9.65 18.11
C ILE A 23 -8.75 -10.78 17.31
N GLU A 24 -10.05 -10.67 17.03
CA GLU A 24 -10.79 -11.61 16.19
C GLU A 24 -11.28 -10.92 14.92
N TYR A 25 -11.31 -11.67 13.82
CA TYR A 25 -11.77 -11.19 12.54
C TYR A 25 -13.16 -11.76 12.25
N ASP A 26 -14.16 -10.88 12.14
CA ASP A 26 -15.53 -11.26 11.80
C ASP A 26 -15.89 -10.73 10.40
N LEU A 27 -16.20 -11.65 9.49
CA LEU A 27 -16.65 -11.34 8.12
C LEU A 27 -17.99 -10.61 8.05
N LYS A 28 -18.78 -10.61 9.12
CA LYS A 28 -20.08 -9.93 9.21
C LYS A 28 -19.95 -8.46 9.58
N VAL A 29 -18.80 -8.02 10.09
CA VAL A 29 -18.54 -6.61 10.41
C VAL A 29 -18.15 -5.89 9.12
N LEU A 30 -19.13 -5.21 8.53
CA LEU A 30 -18.96 -4.49 7.26
C LEU A 30 -18.81 -2.99 7.49
N SER A 31 -17.78 -2.41 6.87
CA SER A 31 -17.59 -0.96 6.79
C SER A 31 -17.39 -0.55 5.32
N TYR A 32 -17.85 0.65 4.98
CA TYR A 32 -17.71 1.21 3.64
C TYR A 32 -16.80 2.43 3.70
N GLU A 33 -15.74 2.41 2.90
CA GLU A 33 -14.81 3.52 2.78
C GLU A 33 -14.70 3.98 1.32
N LEU A 34 -14.47 5.28 1.13
CA LEU A 34 -14.26 5.85 -0.19
C LEU A 34 -12.78 5.75 -0.57
N ALA A 35 -12.51 5.17 -1.74
CA ALA A 35 -11.15 5.15 -2.29
C ALA A 35 -10.73 6.57 -2.72
N PRO A 36 -9.42 6.91 -2.66
CA PRO A 36 -8.94 8.18 -3.19
C PRO A 36 -9.26 8.33 -4.68
N GLU A 37 -9.87 9.47 -5.05
CA GLU A 37 -10.31 9.73 -6.42
C GLU A 37 -9.15 10.14 -7.36
N THR A 38 -8.01 10.54 -6.80
CA THR A 38 -6.85 11.00 -7.58
C THR A 38 -5.59 10.24 -7.21
N LEU A 39 -4.70 10.05 -8.19
CA LEU A 39 -3.41 9.40 -7.98
C LEU A 39 -2.56 10.17 -6.95
N ALA A 40 -2.59 11.51 -6.98
CA ALA A 40 -1.86 12.33 -6.01
C ALA A 40 -2.36 12.12 -4.57
N ALA A 41 -3.68 11.99 -4.37
CA ALA A 41 -4.25 11.66 -3.07
C ALA A 41 -3.88 10.23 -2.64
N LEU A 42 -3.92 9.26 -3.56
CA LEU A 42 -3.51 7.88 -3.30
C LEU A 42 -2.03 7.82 -2.88
N VAL A 43 -1.13 8.48 -3.59
CA VAL A 43 0.31 8.49 -3.27
C VAL A 43 0.55 9.10 -1.90
N LYS A 44 -0.07 10.25 -1.58
CA LYS A 44 0.04 10.88 -0.26
C LYS A 44 -0.43 9.95 0.86
N GLN A 45 -1.56 9.26 0.65
CA GLN A 45 -2.10 8.30 1.61
C GLN A 45 -1.13 7.12 1.81
N ARG A 46 -0.62 6.53 0.73
CA ARG A 46 0.28 5.38 0.80
C ARG A 46 1.63 5.73 1.42
N LEU A 47 2.18 6.91 1.15
CA LEU A 47 3.38 7.40 1.84
C LEU A 47 3.18 7.53 3.35
N ARG A 48 2.01 8.05 3.78
CA ARG A 48 1.68 8.13 5.21
C ARG A 48 1.61 6.73 5.83
N TRP A 49 0.94 5.80 5.15
CA TRP A 49 0.79 4.43 5.64
C TRP A 49 2.13 3.72 5.74
N SER A 50 2.95 3.78 4.68
CA SER A 50 4.28 3.19 4.67
C SER A 50 5.13 3.73 5.82
N GLN A 51 5.16 5.05 6.02
CA GLN A 51 5.93 5.63 7.12
C GLN A 51 5.38 5.23 8.50
N GLY A 52 4.06 5.23 8.71
CA GLY A 52 3.48 4.79 9.97
C GLY A 52 3.72 3.30 10.26
N TRP A 53 3.70 2.47 9.23
CA TRP A 53 4.06 1.05 9.34
C TRP A 53 5.52 0.85 9.76
N THR A 54 6.45 1.66 9.25
CA THR A 54 7.85 1.69 9.69
C THR A 54 7.95 2.11 11.17
N GLN A 55 7.22 3.14 11.60
CA GLN A 55 7.16 3.56 13.02
C GLN A 55 6.67 2.44 13.93
N VAL A 56 5.61 1.74 13.50
CA VAL A 56 5.05 0.59 14.23
C VAL A 56 6.08 -0.54 14.30
N ALA A 57 6.74 -0.87 13.19
CA ALA A 57 7.75 -1.92 13.17
C ALA A 57 8.87 -1.63 14.17
N PHE A 58 9.43 -0.41 14.18
CA PHE A 58 10.48 -0.03 15.11
C PHE A 58 10.04 -0.07 16.57
N ARG A 59 8.82 0.38 16.89
CA ARG A 59 8.35 0.45 18.27
C ARG A 59 7.87 -0.89 18.82
N HIS A 60 7.19 -1.69 17.99
CA HIS A 60 6.37 -2.80 18.46
C HIS A 60 6.85 -4.18 17.99
N ALA A 61 7.80 -4.30 17.07
CA ALA A 61 8.22 -5.61 16.54
C ALA A 61 8.67 -6.58 17.64
N ILE A 62 9.67 -6.21 18.44
CA ILE A 62 10.22 -7.10 19.47
C ILE A 62 9.17 -7.45 20.54
N PRO A 63 8.46 -6.49 21.16
CA PRO A 63 7.43 -6.80 22.16
C PRO A 63 6.30 -7.68 21.59
N SER A 64 5.81 -7.37 20.38
CA SER A 64 4.70 -8.12 19.77
C SER A 64 5.11 -9.55 19.43
N ILE A 65 6.30 -9.75 18.84
CA ILE A 65 6.81 -11.08 18.48
C ILE A 65 7.07 -11.94 19.72
N ARG A 66 7.63 -11.35 20.79
CA ARG A 66 7.85 -12.08 22.06
C ARG A 66 6.53 -12.53 22.69
N ARG A 67 5.54 -11.65 22.69
CA ARG A 67 4.22 -11.94 23.27
C ARG A 67 3.42 -12.94 22.43
N GLY A 68 3.37 -12.74 21.11
CA GLY A 68 2.42 -13.41 20.22
C GLY A 68 1.00 -12.88 20.40
N ALA A 69 0.18 -12.91 19.34
CA ALA A 69 -1.23 -12.49 19.41
C ALA A 69 -2.15 -13.51 20.11
N TYR A 70 -1.74 -14.78 20.16
CA TYR A 70 -2.49 -15.84 20.83
C TYR A 70 -1.62 -16.49 21.92
N SER A 71 -2.25 -16.82 23.04
CA SER A 71 -1.61 -17.48 24.19
C SER A 71 -1.91 -18.99 24.24
N ASP A 72 -2.26 -19.58 23.11
CA ASP A 72 -2.68 -20.98 23.01
C ASP A 72 -1.48 -21.88 22.61
N ASN A 73 -1.69 -23.20 22.56
CA ASN A 73 -0.67 -24.19 22.14
C ASN A 73 -0.04 -23.93 20.76
N ASN A 74 -0.62 -23.02 19.96
CA ASN A 74 -0.13 -22.65 18.62
C ASN A 74 0.48 -21.25 18.54
N SER A 75 0.96 -20.72 19.66
CA SER A 75 1.50 -19.35 19.77
C SER A 75 2.64 -19.07 18.79
N TRP A 76 3.43 -20.08 18.42
CA TRP A 76 4.54 -19.93 17.47
C TRP A 76 4.09 -19.40 16.08
N ARG A 77 2.95 -19.86 15.55
CA ARG A 77 2.43 -19.38 14.25
C ARG A 77 2.11 -17.90 14.30
N SER A 78 1.56 -17.45 15.42
CA SER A 78 1.28 -16.04 15.64
C SER A 78 2.56 -15.20 15.70
N ARG A 79 3.60 -15.70 16.37
CA ARG A 79 4.90 -15.03 16.44
C ARG A 79 5.56 -14.94 15.07
N VAL A 80 5.50 -16.01 14.28
CA VAL A 80 6.00 -16.01 12.88
C VAL A 80 5.20 -15.05 12.01
N GLY A 81 3.87 -15.00 12.16
CA GLY A 81 3.03 -14.02 11.46
C GLY A 81 3.37 -12.58 11.81
N LEU A 82 3.60 -12.28 13.10
CA LEU A 82 4.02 -10.95 13.55
C LEU A 82 5.43 -10.59 13.08
N PHE A 83 6.35 -11.57 13.06
CA PHE A 83 7.68 -11.40 12.49
C PHE A 83 7.59 -11.08 10.98
N GLN A 84 6.77 -11.83 10.26
CA GLN A 84 6.56 -11.64 8.83
C GLN A 84 5.94 -10.26 8.54
N LEU A 85 4.94 -9.87 9.32
CA LEU A 85 4.21 -8.61 9.17
C LEU A 85 5.08 -7.38 9.49
N LEU A 86 5.91 -7.45 10.54
CA LEU A 86 6.61 -6.28 11.07
C LEU A 86 8.07 -6.18 10.63
N LEU A 87 8.85 -7.28 10.64
CA LEU A 87 10.29 -7.24 10.36
C LEU A 87 10.63 -7.70 8.94
N TYR A 88 10.12 -8.87 8.55
CA TYR A 88 10.40 -9.42 7.21
C TYR A 88 9.90 -8.47 6.11
N ARG A 89 8.73 -7.85 6.30
CA ARG A 89 8.19 -6.86 5.37
C ARG A 89 9.18 -5.73 5.08
N GLU A 90 9.79 -5.14 6.10
CA GLU A 90 10.71 -4.00 5.93
C GLU A 90 11.98 -4.42 5.16
N PHE A 91 12.49 -5.61 5.44
CA PHE A 91 13.60 -6.18 4.69
C PHE A 91 13.22 -6.50 3.24
N TYR A 92 12.02 -7.06 3.04
CA TYR A 92 11.53 -7.49 1.74
C TYR A 92 11.43 -6.32 0.73
N PHE A 93 11.15 -5.09 1.17
CA PHE A 93 11.12 -3.94 0.26
C PHE A 93 12.46 -3.72 -0.48
N TYR A 94 13.59 -3.99 0.19
CA TYR A 94 14.92 -3.89 -0.43
C TYR A 94 15.16 -5.02 -1.42
N VAL A 95 14.84 -6.27 -1.03
CA VAL A 95 14.96 -7.45 -1.91
C VAL A 95 14.11 -7.27 -3.17
N ASN A 96 12.86 -6.84 -3.02
CA ASN A 96 11.97 -6.61 -4.14
C ASN A 96 12.47 -5.48 -5.06
N SER A 97 12.99 -4.38 -4.49
CA SER A 97 13.53 -3.27 -5.28
C SER A 97 14.74 -3.69 -6.11
N GLN A 98 15.64 -4.50 -5.54
CA GLN A 98 16.78 -5.07 -6.26
C GLN A 98 16.32 -5.97 -7.42
N LEU A 99 15.35 -6.86 -7.16
CA LEU A 99 14.77 -7.74 -8.18
C LEU A 99 14.16 -6.93 -9.34
N VAL A 100 13.43 -5.86 -9.02
CA VAL A 100 12.81 -4.98 -10.03
C VAL A 100 13.86 -4.28 -10.89
N PHE A 101 14.92 -3.73 -10.30
CA PHE A 101 15.97 -3.07 -11.08
C PHE A 101 16.77 -4.04 -11.94
N MET A 102 16.97 -5.27 -11.46
CA MET A 102 17.61 -6.34 -12.23
C MET A 102 16.76 -6.75 -13.44
N LEU A 103 15.45 -6.92 -13.25
CA LEU A 103 14.51 -7.20 -14.35
C LEU A 103 14.43 -6.04 -15.34
N ALA A 104 14.35 -4.81 -14.82
CA ALA A 104 14.24 -3.60 -15.64
C ALA A 104 15.50 -3.38 -16.49
N SER A 105 16.70 -3.54 -15.93
CA SER A 105 17.95 -3.41 -16.69
C SER A 105 18.06 -4.52 -17.75
N GLY A 106 17.64 -5.75 -17.40
CA GLY A 106 17.60 -6.85 -18.35
C GLY A 106 16.70 -6.56 -19.56
N ILE A 107 15.52 -5.99 -19.33
CA ILE A 107 14.57 -5.64 -20.39
C ILE A 107 15.08 -4.44 -21.21
N CYS A 108 15.59 -3.39 -20.57
CA CYS A 108 15.96 -2.15 -21.24
C CYS A 108 17.32 -2.23 -21.95
N TYR A 109 18.25 -3.04 -21.45
CA TYR A 109 19.63 -3.10 -21.95
C TYR A 109 20.00 -4.47 -22.53
N ASN A 110 19.80 -5.57 -21.79
CA ASN A 110 20.26 -6.89 -22.24
C ASN A 110 19.47 -7.40 -23.45
N ILE A 111 18.14 -7.26 -23.47
CA ILE A 111 17.33 -7.74 -24.59
C ILE A 111 17.70 -7.02 -25.91
N PRO A 112 17.80 -5.67 -25.97
CA PRO A 112 18.14 -4.98 -27.21
C PRO A 112 19.59 -5.17 -27.67
N THR A 113 20.55 -5.31 -26.74
CA THR A 113 21.99 -5.32 -27.09
C THR A 113 22.58 -6.71 -27.23
N GLN A 114 22.13 -7.67 -26.41
CA GLN A 114 22.75 -8.99 -26.24
C GLN A 114 21.77 -10.15 -26.47
N GLY A 115 20.48 -9.86 -26.67
CA GLY A 115 19.43 -10.84 -26.95
C GLY A 115 18.87 -11.56 -25.72
N LEU A 116 17.82 -12.36 -25.94
CA LEU A 116 17.05 -13.04 -24.89
C LEU A 116 17.85 -14.09 -24.12
N GLN A 117 18.76 -14.82 -24.78
CA GLN A 117 19.56 -15.86 -24.13
C GLN A 117 20.41 -15.29 -23.00
N ARG A 118 21.03 -14.13 -23.24
CA ARG A 118 21.88 -13.47 -22.24
C ARG A 118 21.07 -12.92 -21.08
N TYR A 119 19.87 -12.40 -21.34
CA TYR A 119 18.92 -12.00 -20.31
C TYR A 119 18.59 -13.16 -19.35
N PHE A 120 18.28 -14.35 -19.87
CA PHE A 120 17.99 -15.51 -19.01
C PHE A 120 19.23 -16.02 -18.27
N GLN A 121 20.43 -15.89 -18.82
CA GLN A 121 21.68 -16.22 -18.12
C GLN A 121 21.96 -15.23 -16.99
N ASP A 122 21.82 -13.92 -17.25
CA ASP A 122 22.10 -12.89 -16.25
C ASP A 122 21.02 -12.85 -15.16
N PHE A 123 19.74 -13.06 -15.51
CA PHE A 123 18.66 -13.12 -14.53
C PHE A 123 18.58 -14.48 -13.81
N GLY A 124 18.63 -15.57 -14.58
CA GLY A 124 18.55 -16.94 -14.08
C GLY A 124 19.83 -17.47 -13.45
N GLY A 125 20.97 -16.82 -13.69
CA GLY A 125 22.27 -17.20 -13.13
C GLY A 125 22.39 -16.96 -11.63
N TYR A 126 21.55 -16.08 -11.05
CA TYR A 126 21.52 -15.83 -9.62
C TYR A 126 20.41 -16.65 -8.97
N ALA A 127 20.79 -17.73 -8.27
CA ALA A 127 19.86 -18.61 -7.58
C ALA A 127 18.93 -17.85 -6.59
N LEU A 128 19.45 -16.82 -5.92
CA LEU A 128 18.68 -15.98 -5.00
C LEU A 128 17.57 -15.18 -5.72
N SER A 129 17.85 -14.63 -6.91
CA SER A 129 16.87 -13.89 -7.71
C SER A 129 15.75 -14.80 -8.22
N MET A 130 16.12 -16.00 -8.68
CA MET A 130 15.16 -17.02 -9.11
C MET A 130 14.30 -17.52 -7.95
N PHE A 131 14.90 -17.73 -6.78
CA PHE A 131 14.17 -18.08 -5.57
C PHE A 131 13.18 -16.99 -5.18
N ALA A 132 13.61 -15.72 -5.14
CA ALA A 132 12.75 -14.60 -4.82
C ALA A 132 11.58 -14.44 -5.82
N LEU A 133 11.86 -14.58 -7.13
CA LEU A 133 10.82 -14.57 -8.16
C LEU A 133 9.83 -15.72 -7.97
N ALA A 134 10.31 -16.95 -7.73
CA ALA A 134 9.45 -18.11 -7.52
C ALA A 134 8.53 -17.91 -6.30
N VAL A 135 9.08 -17.46 -5.17
CA VAL A 135 8.28 -17.14 -3.97
C VAL A 135 7.23 -16.09 -4.28
N ASN A 136 7.56 -15.02 -5.01
CA ASN A 136 6.62 -13.97 -5.40
C ASN A 136 5.48 -14.51 -6.29
N LEU A 137 5.79 -15.37 -7.26
CA LEU A 137 4.79 -15.98 -8.13
C LEU A 137 3.86 -16.93 -7.37
N ILE A 138 4.40 -17.72 -6.44
CA ILE A 138 3.60 -18.60 -5.56
C ILE A 138 2.68 -17.74 -4.68
N CYS A 139 3.21 -16.70 -4.02
CA CYS A 139 2.41 -15.79 -3.19
C CYS A 139 1.30 -15.09 -4.00
N LEU A 140 1.61 -14.65 -5.22
CA LEU A 140 0.63 -14.06 -6.13
C LEU A 140 -0.46 -15.08 -6.48
N GLY A 141 -0.09 -16.29 -6.88
CA GLY A 141 -1.04 -17.37 -7.19
C GLY A 141 -1.95 -17.71 -6.00
N LEU A 142 -1.38 -17.86 -4.80
CA LEU A 142 -2.14 -18.09 -3.58
C LEU A 142 -3.11 -16.93 -3.29
N THR A 143 -2.66 -15.69 -3.46
CA THR A 143 -3.50 -14.49 -3.27
C THR A 143 -4.66 -14.48 -4.25
N VAL A 144 -4.42 -14.80 -5.52
CA VAL A 144 -5.46 -14.90 -6.55
C VAL A 144 -6.47 -16.00 -6.21
N CYS A 145 -6.01 -17.18 -5.78
CA CYS A 145 -6.89 -18.28 -5.38
C CYS A 145 -7.78 -17.90 -4.17
N ILE A 146 -7.20 -17.27 -3.15
CA ILE A 146 -7.94 -16.81 -1.97
C ILE A 146 -8.95 -15.73 -2.37
N GLN A 147 -8.54 -14.77 -3.21
CA GLN A 147 -9.41 -13.68 -3.67
C GLN A 147 -10.54 -14.19 -4.56
N ALA A 148 -10.27 -15.16 -5.44
CA ALA A 148 -11.28 -15.78 -6.30
C ALA A 148 -12.31 -16.57 -5.47
N ARG A 149 -11.87 -17.23 -4.39
CA ARG A 149 -12.75 -17.97 -3.46
C ARG A 149 -13.60 -17.03 -2.60
N ASN A 150 -12.99 -15.97 -2.06
CA ASN A 150 -13.62 -15.05 -1.10
C ASN A 150 -14.13 -13.75 -1.76
N ARG A 151 -14.37 -13.77 -3.08
CA ARG A 151 -14.82 -12.59 -3.84
C ARG A 151 -16.17 -12.08 -3.32
N SER A 152 -16.29 -10.76 -3.25
CA SER A 152 -17.57 -10.09 -2.98
C SER A 152 -18.50 -10.17 -4.18
N HIS A 153 -19.80 -9.99 -3.95
CA HIS A 153 -20.81 -9.86 -5.02
C HIS A 153 -20.49 -8.70 -5.99
N PHE A 154 -19.80 -7.67 -5.52
CA PHE A 154 -19.39 -6.52 -6.34
C PHE A 154 -18.15 -6.79 -7.22
N THR A 155 -17.49 -7.94 -7.07
CA THR A 155 -16.24 -8.25 -7.77
C THR A 155 -16.42 -9.41 -8.75
N GLN A 156 -16.23 -9.12 -10.03
CA GLN A 156 -16.23 -10.13 -11.09
C GLN A 156 -14.86 -10.81 -11.20
N MET A 157 -14.82 -12.01 -11.79
CA MET A 157 -13.56 -12.76 -11.96
C MET A 157 -12.55 -12.02 -12.85
N GLY A 158 -13.02 -11.30 -13.87
CA GLY A 158 -12.17 -10.42 -14.68
C GLY A 158 -11.46 -9.35 -13.84
N GLY A 159 -12.13 -8.82 -12.82
CA GLY A 159 -11.53 -7.88 -11.86
C GLY A 159 -10.42 -8.50 -11.01
N VAL A 160 -10.55 -9.78 -10.66
CA VAL A 160 -9.50 -10.53 -9.92
C VAL A 160 -8.27 -10.74 -10.80
N VAL A 161 -8.46 -11.09 -12.08
CA VAL A 161 -7.34 -11.23 -13.04
C VAL A 161 -6.67 -9.88 -13.28
N TYR A 162 -7.45 -8.81 -13.49
CA TYR A 162 -6.91 -7.47 -13.64
C TYR A 162 -6.10 -7.03 -12.42
N PHE A 163 -6.62 -7.26 -11.21
CA PHE A 163 -5.90 -7.03 -9.96
C PHE A 163 -4.59 -7.82 -9.91
N ALA A 164 -4.59 -9.10 -10.29
CA ALA A 164 -3.40 -9.94 -10.30
C ALA A 164 -2.31 -9.41 -11.24
N LEU A 165 -2.69 -8.93 -12.44
CA LEU A 165 -1.76 -8.36 -13.42
C LEU A 165 -1.15 -7.04 -12.93
N CYS A 166 -1.94 -6.20 -12.26
CA CYS A 166 -1.45 -4.92 -11.70
C CYS A 166 -0.65 -5.08 -10.41
N THR A 167 -0.83 -6.20 -9.68
CA THR A 167 -0.25 -6.43 -8.36
C THR A 167 1.29 -6.34 -8.35
N PRO A 168 2.04 -7.02 -9.25
CA PRO A 168 3.50 -6.91 -9.27
C PRO A 168 3.98 -5.46 -9.41
N ILE A 169 3.42 -4.71 -10.36
CA ILE A 169 3.77 -3.31 -10.61
C ILE A 169 3.47 -2.45 -9.38
N TRP A 170 2.29 -2.64 -8.80
CA TRP A 170 1.88 -1.91 -7.59
C TRP A 170 2.82 -2.20 -6.42
N TYR A 171 3.16 -3.46 -6.16
CA TYR A 171 4.09 -3.83 -5.09
C TYR A 171 5.49 -3.27 -5.30
N SER A 172 5.99 -3.21 -6.54
CA SER A 172 7.25 -2.52 -6.87
C SER A 172 7.20 -1.04 -6.49
N VAL A 173 6.14 -0.33 -6.87
CA VAL A 173 5.96 1.08 -6.50
C VAL A 173 5.89 1.24 -4.97
N THR A 174 5.10 0.43 -4.28
CA THR A 174 5.00 0.51 -2.81
C THR A 174 6.31 0.19 -2.10
N SER A 175 7.16 -0.68 -2.66
CA SER A 175 8.48 -1.01 -2.11
C SER A 175 9.41 0.21 -2.16
N LEU A 176 9.44 0.91 -3.29
CA LEU A 176 10.20 2.15 -3.44
C LEU A 176 9.66 3.25 -2.51
N MET A 177 8.34 3.38 -2.39
CA MET A 177 7.70 4.31 -1.45
C MET A 177 8.07 4.00 -0.01
N ALA A 178 8.10 2.72 0.38
CA ALA A 178 8.47 2.32 1.73
C ALA A 178 9.95 2.63 2.04
N ILE A 179 10.86 2.33 1.11
CA ILE A 179 12.28 2.71 1.24
C ILE A 179 12.42 4.23 1.38
N PHE A 180 11.71 5.02 0.56
CA PHE A 180 11.68 6.47 0.71
C PHE A 180 11.14 6.92 2.10
N CYS A 181 10.13 6.23 2.62
CA CYS A 181 9.59 6.47 3.94
C CYS A 181 10.57 6.12 5.07
N HIS A 182 11.48 5.16 4.89
CA HIS A 182 12.57 4.91 5.86
C HIS A 182 13.48 6.14 6.00
N PHE A 183 13.82 6.79 4.88
CA PHE A 183 14.58 8.04 4.91
C PHE A 183 13.79 9.16 5.60
N ARG A 184 12.48 9.28 5.32
CA ARG A 184 11.61 10.27 5.98
C ARG A 184 11.55 10.07 7.48
N GLU A 185 11.47 8.83 7.94
CA GLU A 185 11.49 8.51 9.37
C GLU A 185 12.85 8.82 9.99
N PHE A 186 13.95 8.52 9.28
CA PHE A 186 15.31 8.81 9.73
C PHE A 186 15.54 10.33 9.95
N ILE A 187 14.97 11.18 9.09
CA ILE A 187 15.00 12.65 9.26
C ILE A 187 13.88 13.18 10.18
N LYS A 188 13.10 12.30 10.82
CA LYS A 188 11.96 12.64 11.69
C LYS A 188 10.90 13.52 11.02
N PHE A 189 10.66 13.30 9.72
CA PHE A 189 9.62 14.02 8.98
C PHE A 189 8.23 13.47 9.33
N GLU A 190 7.57 14.04 10.34
CA GLU A 190 6.26 13.57 10.84
C GLU A 190 5.11 14.49 10.43
N LYS A 191 4.95 14.76 9.13
CA LYS A 191 3.82 15.58 8.66
C LYS A 191 2.55 14.73 8.49
N TRP A 192 1.62 14.87 9.42
CA TRP A 192 0.27 14.34 9.27
C TRP A 192 -0.47 15.08 8.14
N ASN A 193 -0.78 14.37 7.05
CA ASN A 193 -1.54 14.91 5.93
C ASN A 193 -2.75 14.01 5.65
N PRO A 194 -3.94 14.35 6.19
CA PRO A 194 -5.13 13.53 6.02
C PRO A 194 -5.56 13.53 4.54
N THR A 195 -6.04 12.37 4.06
CA THR A 195 -6.63 12.29 2.73
C THR A 195 -7.92 13.11 2.73
N ALA A 196 -7.93 14.22 1.99
CA ALA A 196 -9.10 15.07 1.90
C ALA A 196 -10.29 14.28 1.35
N ARG A 197 -11.43 14.37 2.03
CA ARG A 197 -12.71 13.86 1.50
C ARG A 197 -13.20 14.91 0.50
N THR A 198 -13.39 14.54 -0.75
CA THR A 198 -14.08 15.42 -1.70
C THR A 198 -15.48 15.69 -1.14
N SER A 199 -15.70 16.86 -0.58
CA SER A 199 -17.02 17.26 -0.10
C SER A 199 -17.87 17.54 -1.32
N ALA A 200 -19.06 16.94 -1.43
CA ALA A 200 -20.01 17.19 -2.52
C ALA A 200 -20.28 18.70 -2.74
N ASN A 201 -20.09 19.53 -1.71
CA ASN A 201 -20.25 20.99 -1.75
C ASN A 201 -19.21 21.78 -2.56
N SER A 202 -18.06 21.22 -2.94
CA SER A 202 -17.06 21.98 -3.71
C SER A 202 -17.48 22.22 -5.17
N LYS A 203 -18.33 21.35 -5.73
CA LYS A 203 -18.80 21.48 -7.12
C LYS A 203 -19.83 22.59 -7.35
N ASN A 204 -20.52 23.06 -6.29
CA ASN A 204 -21.58 24.07 -6.42
C ASN A 204 -21.07 25.52 -6.34
N ASN A 205 -19.85 25.75 -5.84
CA ASN A 205 -19.33 27.11 -5.70
C ASN A 205 -18.71 27.65 -6.99
N THR A 206 -18.40 26.80 -7.97
CA THR A 206 -17.84 27.23 -9.26
C THR A 206 -18.91 27.60 -10.29
N SER A 207 -20.13 27.07 -10.16
CA SER A 207 -21.25 27.39 -11.05
C SER A 207 -21.98 28.68 -10.68
N THR A 208 -21.90 29.11 -9.41
CA THR A 208 -22.63 30.30 -8.93
C THR A 208 -21.84 31.61 -9.10
N ALA A 209 -20.54 31.54 -9.42
CA ALA A 209 -19.70 32.73 -9.61
C ALA A 209 -19.78 33.34 -11.03
N ASN A 210 -20.35 32.63 -12.01
CA ASN A 210 -20.39 33.05 -13.42
C ASN A 210 -21.74 33.62 -13.89
N SER A 211 -22.75 33.74 -13.03
CA SER A 211 -24.10 34.21 -13.43
C SER A 211 -24.39 35.69 -13.17
N ASN A 212 -23.45 36.47 -12.61
CA ASN A 212 -23.74 37.83 -12.12
C ASN A 212 -23.03 38.99 -12.85
N VAL A 213 -22.58 38.81 -14.10
CA VAL A 213 -22.11 39.96 -14.90
C VAL A 213 -22.51 39.79 -16.36
N THR A 214 -23.75 40.17 -16.72
CA THR A 214 -24.12 40.70 -18.05
C THR A 214 -25.62 41.05 -18.11
N SER A 215 -25.98 42.26 -17.68
CA SER A 215 -27.12 42.99 -18.28
C SER A 215 -27.08 44.47 -17.89
N LYS A 216 -26.38 45.27 -18.70
CA LYS A 216 -26.73 46.68 -18.89
C LYS A 216 -26.66 46.97 -20.38
N ALA A 217 -27.83 46.91 -21.03
CA ALA A 217 -28.05 47.51 -22.35
C ALA A 217 -28.74 48.88 -22.16
N PRO A 218 -28.51 49.86 -23.05
CA PRO A 218 -28.82 51.26 -22.82
C PRO A 218 -30.25 51.63 -23.27
N SER A 219 -30.96 52.45 -22.48
CA SER A 219 -32.19 53.10 -22.93
C SER A 219 -31.85 54.47 -23.53
N VAL A 220 -32.07 54.58 -24.84
CA VAL A 220 -32.00 55.82 -25.63
C VAL A 220 -33.24 56.68 -25.34
N ARG A 221 -33.03 58.00 -25.27
CA ARG A 221 -34.03 59.07 -25.17
C ARG A 221 -35.14 58.94 -26.23
N ASN A 222 -36.34 59.43 -25.90
CA ASN A 222 -37.01 60.50 -26.66
C ASN A 222 -38.28 61.01 -25.95
N ALA A 223 -38.52 62.31 -26.17
CA ALA A 223 -39.64 63.18 -25.80
C ALA A 223 -39.75 63.61 -24.33
#